data_AF-W7WWQ0-F1
#
_entry.id   AF-W7WWQ0-F1
#
_cell.length_a   1.000
_cell.length_b   1.000
_cell.length_c   1.000
_cell.angle_alpha   90.00
_cell.angle_beta   90.00
_cell.angle_gamma   90.00
#
_symmetry.space_group_name_H-M   'P 1'
#
loop_
_entity.id
_entity.type
_entity.pdbx_description
1 polymer ?
#
loop_
_entity_poly.entity_id
_entity_poly.type
_entity_poly.pdbx_seq_one_letter_code
_entity_poly.pdbx_strand_id
1 'polypeptide(L)'
;MQRRQLLRGMAASATLQALLGGDAAAAGLKAIGQAEAFDYALLKGRARALATKAYQAPRSVLPKAIDSLDWDRHQAIRFRPDHALWGEDELRFRAQFFHLGLFFKSPVRIHELVDGRARELAYDARCSTTARAGFRAVNCRATWASPASG
;
A
#
# COMPACT_ATOMS: atom_id res chain seq x y z
N MET A 1 -34.08 50.46 -22.01
CA MET A 1 -33.55 49.64 -23.12
C MET A 1 -32.37 48.81 -22.61
N GLN A 2 -32.46 47.48 -22.75
CA GLN A 2 -31.37 46.47 -22.75
C GLN A 2 -30.45 46.20 -21.54
N ARG A 3 -30.84 46.49 -20.28
CA ARG A 3 -30.08 45.96 -19.11
C ARG A 3 -30.50 44.56 -18.65
N ARG A 4 -31.65 44.06 -19.11
CA ARG A 4 -32.22 42.75 -18.73
C ARG A 4 -31.97 41.62 -19.74
N GLN A 5 -31.20 41.86 -20.80
CA GLN A 5 -30.94 40.86 -21.84
C GLN A 5 -29.56 40.18 -21.72
N LEU A 6 -28.69 40.63 -20.81
CA LEU A 6 -27.36 40.03 -20.60
C LEU A 6 -27.36 38.84 -19.63
N LEU A 7 -28.45 38.58 -18.90
CA LEU A 7 -28.59 37.43 -17.99
C LEU A 7 -29.31 36.22 -18.61
N ARG A 8 -29.55 36.23 -19.93
CA ARG A 8 -30.20 35.11 -20.65
C ARG A 8 -29.26 34.30 -21.56
N GLY A 9 -27.94 34.52 -21.48
CA GLY A 9 -26.99 34.02 -22.49
C GLY A 9 -25.91 33.02 -22.06
N MET A 10 -25.84 32.55 -20.79
CA MET A 10 -24.75 31.65 -20.35
C MET A 10 -25.24 30.41 -19.59
N ALA A 11 -26.37 29.85 -20.00
CA ALA A 11 -26.86 28.55 -19.51
C ALA A 11 -26.83 27.51 -20.64
N ALA A 12 -25.66 27.24 -21.23
CA ALA A 12 -25.51 26.11 -22.17
C ALA A 12 -24.04 25.71 -22.39
N SER A 13 -23.19 25.68 -21.36
CA SER A 13 -21.83 25.11 -21.50
C SER A 13 -21.24 24.68 -20.15
N ALA A 14 -21.99 23.90 -19.35
CA ALA A 14 -21.47 23.39 -18.07
C ALA A 14 -21.75 21.90 -17.82
N THR A 15 -22.10 21.12 -18.86
CA THR A 15 -22.41 19.69 -18.72
C THR A 15 -21.38 18.75 -19.35
N LEU A 16 -20.27 19.26 -19.90
CA LEU A 16 -19.25 18.42 -20.55
C LEU A 16 -17.90 18.38 -19.81
N GLN A 17 -17.92 18.47 -18.49
CA GLN A 17 -16.75 18.14 -17.65
C GLN A 17 -16.98 16.91 -16.77
N ALA A 18 -18.16 16.29 -16.82
CA ALA A 18 -18.47 15.04 -16.12
C ALA A 18 -18.03 13.76 -16.87
N LEU A 19 -17.38 13.88 -18.04
CA LEU A 19 -16.91 12.75 -18.85
C LEU A 19 -15.41 12.52 -18.79
N LEU A 20 -14.67 13.37 -18.09
CA LEU A 20 -13.33 13.02 -17.64
C LEU A 20 -13.48 12.52 -16.22
N GLY A 21 -13.85 11.25 -16.10
CA GLY A 21 -13.63 10.48 -14.90
C GLY A 21 -12.15 10.60 -14.55
N GLY A 22 -11.83 11.60 -13.73
CA GLY A 22 -10.66 11.55 -12.91
C GLY A 22 -10.91 10.41 -11.96
N ASP A 23 -10.42 9.23 -12.32
CA ASP A 23 -9.94 8.29 -11.32
C ASP A 23 -8.91 9.09 -10.51
N ALA A 24 -9.38 9.79 -9.48
CA ALA A 24 -8.58 10.03 -8.31
C ALA A 24 -8.23 8.62 -7.86
N ALA A 25 -7.10 8.12 -8.35
CA ALA A 25 -6.57 6.84 -7.97
C ALA A 25 -6.50 6.89 -6.45
N ALA A 26 -7.46 6.24 -5.80
CA ALA A 26 -7.54 6.20 -4.36
C ALA A 26 -6.15 5.79 -3.89
N ALA A 27 -5.53 6.62 -3.06
CA ALA A 27 -4.18 6.41 -2.55
C ALA A 27 -4.13 5.24 -1.54
N GLY A 28 -5.04 4.26 -1.70
CA GLY A 28 -5.10 3.03 -0.95
C GLY A 28 -4.08 2.03 -1.48
N LEU A 29 -3.57 1.21 -0.56
CA LEU A 29 -2.66 0.13 -0.90
C LEU A 29 -3.31 -0.83 -1.90
N LYS A 30 -2.53 -1.19 -2.93
CA LYS A 30 -2.98 -2.12 -3.94
C LYS A 30 -3.11 -3.51 -3.33
N ALA A 31 -4.32 -4.03 -3.26
CA ALA A 31 -4.51 -5.42 -2.92
C ALA A 31 -4.13 -6.34 -4.08
N ILE A 32 -3.52 -7.48 -3.76
CA ILE A 32 -2.97 -8.45 -4.70
C ILE A 32 -3.41 -9.87 -4.34
N GLY A 33 -3.38 -10.76 -5.34
CA GLY A 33 -3.83 -12.14 -5.17
C GLY A 33 -5.35 -12.28 -5.06
N GLN A 34 -5.79 -13.51 -4.85
CA GLN A 34 -7.19 -13.82 -4.60
C GLN A 34 -7.50 -13.66 -3.12
N ALA A 35 -8.71 -13.17 -2.81
CA ALA A 35 -9.16 -13.14 -1.42
C ALA A 35 -9.50 -14.56 -0.97
N GLU A 36 -9.02 -15.00 0.19
CA GLU A 36 -9.21 -16.34 0.72
C GLU A 36 -10.04 -16.29 2.00
N ALA A 37 -10.85 -17.32 2.25
CA ALA A 37 -11.60 -17.41 3.50
C ALA A 37 -10.62 -17.49 4.69
N PHE A 38 -10.87 -16.68 5.72
CA PHE A 38 -9.99 -16.59 6.86
C PHE A 38 -10.78 -16.38 8.15
N ASP A 39 -10.38 -17.11 9.19
CA ASP A 39 -10.93 -16.98 10.52
C ASP A 39 -9.87 -17.34 11.60
N TYR A 40 -10.27 -17.22 12.85
CA TYR A 40 -9.40 -17.50 13.99
C TYR A 40 -9.04 -18.99 14.14
N ALA A 41 -9.93 -19.91 13.74
CA ALA A 41 -9.68 -21.34 13.83
C ALA A 41 -8.60 -21.77 12.82
N LEU A 42 -8.67 -21.26 11.60
CA LEU A 42 -7.67 -21.43 10.54
C LEU A 42 -6.32 -20.88 10.98
N LEU A 43 -6.27 -19.69 11.59
CA LEU A 43 -5.04 -19.10 12.11
C LEU A 43 -4.39 -20.00 13.18
N LYS A 44 -5.16 -20.47 14.16
CA LYS A 44 -4.65 -21.39 15.20
C LYS A 44 -4.16 -22.70 14.59
N GLY A 45 -4.89 -23.26 13.62
CA GLY A 45 -4.51 -24.48 12.91
C GLY A 45 -3.17 -24.31 12.20
N ARG A 46 -2.99 -23.20 11.48
CA ARG A 46 -1.73 -22.85 10.80
C ARG A 46 -0.57 -22.71 11.80
N ALA A 47 -0.78 -21.99 12.91
CA ALA A 47 0.24 -21.82 13.93
C ALA A 47 0.66 -23.17 14.56
N ARG A 48 -0.30 -24.04 14.88
CA ARG A 48 -0.04 -25.38 15.41
C ARG A 48 0.76 -26.24 14.42
N ALA A 49 0.38 -26.22 13.15
CA ALA A 49 1.08 -26.97 12.09
C ALA A 49 2.51 -26.46 11.83
N LEU A 50 2.78 -25.16 12.07
CA LEU A 50 4.15 -24.62 12.00
C LEU A 50 4.98 -25.03 13.22
N ALA A 51 4.36 -25.10 14.40
CA ALA A 51 5.05 -25.48 15.64
C ALA A 51 5.52 -26.94 15.67
N THR A 52 4.94 -27.83 14.84
CA THR A 52 5.40 -29.23 14.73
C THR A 52 6.59 -29.40 13.79
N LYS A 53 7.01 -28.36 13.08
CA LYS A 53 8.11 -28.40 12.10
C LYS A 53 9.36 -27.77 12.70
N ALA A 54 10.52 -28.18 12.19
CA ALA A 54 11.78 -27.52 12.52
C ALA A 54 11.72 -26.04 12.12
N TYR A 55 12.26 -25.17 12.97
CA TYR A 55 12.31 -23.75 12.70
C TYR A 55 13.08 -23.46 11.42
N GLN A 56 12.49 -22.65 10.55
CA GLN A 56 13.12 -22.15 9.33
C GLN A 56 13.31 -20.65 9.47
N ALA A 57 14.57 -20.21 9.52
CA ALA A 57 14.89 -18.80 9.55
C ALA A 57 14.37 -18.11 8.26
N PRO A 58 13.72 -16.94 8.38
CA PRO A 58 13.29 -16.18 7.22
C PRO A 58 14.47 -15.90 6.29
N ARG A 59 14.38 -16.32 5.03
CA ARG A 59 15.35 -15.95 3.99
C ARG A 59 14.86 -14.68 3.34
N SER A 60 15.51 -13.56 3.62
CA SER A 60 15.24 -12.29 2.96
C SER A 60 16.52 -11.84 2.25
N VAL A 61 16.50 -11.87 0.92
CA VAL A 61 17.51 -11.21 0.11
C VAL A 61 16.96 -9.85 -0.24
N LEU A 62 17.45 -8.81 0.43
CA LEU A 62 17.03 -7.45 0.14
C LEU A 62 17.78 -6.92 -1.09
N PRO A 63 17.14 -6.06 -1.89
CA PRO A 63 17.86 -5.27 -2.86
C PRO A 63 18.99 -4.48 -2.20
N LYS A 64 20.18 -4.46 -2.83
CA LYS A 64 21.38 -3.81 -2.29
C LYS A 64 21.13 -2.38 -1.79
N ALA A 65 20.27 -1.63 -2.49
CA ALA A 65 19.88 -0.27 -2.12
C ALA A 65 19.26 -0.16 -0.71
N ILE A 66 18.42 -1.12 -0.33
CA ILE A 66 17.79 -1.19 1.00
C ILE A 66 18.75 -1.80 2.02
N ASP A 67 19.55 -2.77 1.58
CA ASP A 67 20.46 -3.47 2.48
C ASP A 67 21.61 -2.59 2.96
N SER A 68 22.08 -1.67 2.11
CA SER A 68 23.14 -0.71 2.40
C SER A 68 22.65 0.62 3.00
N LEU A 69 21.44 0.67 3.56
CA LEU A 69 20.95 1.87 4.24
C LEU A 69 21.71 2.10 5.54
N ASP A 70 22.38 3.25 5.63
CA ASP A 70 22.94 3.75 6.89
C ASP A 70 21.86 4.39 7.77
N TRP A 71 22.25 4.77 8.98
CA TRP A 71 21.34 5.35 9.97
C TRP A 71 20.63 6.61 9.46
N ASP A 72 21.38 7.54 8.88
CA ASP A 72 20.86 8.84 8.43
C ASP A 72 19.83 8.68 7.32
N ARG A 73 20.12 7.81 6.34
CA ARG A 73 19.17 7.50 5.25
C ARG A 73 17.94 6.77 5.77
N HIS A 74 18.11 5.83 6.69
CA HIS A 74 16.98 5.09 7.25
C HIS A 74 16.04 6.03 8.03
N GLN A 75 16.59 6.90 8.89
CA GLN A 75 15.79 7.86 9.66
C GLN A 75 15.12 8.94 8.80
N ALA A 76 15.67 9.22 7.61
CA ALA A 76 15.06 10.16 6.67
C ALA A 76 13.80 9.60 5.98
N ILE A 77 13.59 8.29 5.99
CA ILE A 77 12.40 7.66 5.41
C ILE A 77 11.19 7.97 6.30
N ARG A 78 10.17 8.61 5.72
CA ARG A 78 8.92 8.96 6.39
C ARG A 78 7.74 8.39 5.63
N PHE A 79 6.84 7.73 6.34
CA PHE A 79 5.56 7.32 5.77
C PHE A 79 4.74 8.56 5.38
N ARG A 80 4.02 8.46 4.27
CA ARG A 80 3.12 9.48 3.74
C ARG A 80 1.71 9.25 4.30
N PRO A 81 1.20 10.12 5.20
CA PRO A 81 -0.08 9.87 5.86
C PRO A 81 -1.27 9.76 4.89
N ASP A 82 -1.18 10.39 3.72
CA ASP A 82 -2.15 10.31 2.61
C ASP A 82 -2.16 8.94 1.90
N HIS A 83 -1.25 8.02 2.27
CA HIS A 83 -1.18 6.65 1.78
C HIS A 83 -1.51 5.61 2.86
N ALA A 84 -2.05 6.06 4.01
CA ALA A 84 -2.44 5.17 5.08
C ALA A 84 -3.57 4.23 4.62
N LEU A 85 -3.50 2.95 5.03
CA LEU A 85 -4.65 2.07 4.88
C LEU A 85 -5.80 2.62 5.74
N TRP A 86 -6.97 2.70 5.14
CA TRP A 86 -8.17 3.34 5.71
C TRP A 86 -8.01 4.83 6.01
N GLY A 87 -7.10 5.53 5.31
CA GLY A 87 -6.88 6.96 5.49
C GLY A 87 -8.07 7.83 5.07
N GLU A 88 -8.84 7.36 4.09
CA GLU A 88 -10.02 8.05 3.54
C GLU A 88 -11.35 7.51 4.09
N ASP A 89 -11.29 6.47 4.93
CA ASP A 89 -12.49 5.84 5.48
C ASP A 89 -12.96 6.60 6.74
N GLU A 90 -14.26 6.55 7.04
CA GLU A 90 -14.84 7.14 8.25
C GLU A 90 -14.57 6.31 9.52
N LEU A 91 -13.31 5.91 9.71
CA LEU A 91 -12.84 5.11 10.84
C LEU A 91 -12.08 5.97 11.85
N ARG A 92 -12.17 5.58 13.13
CA ARG A 92 -11.40 6.22 14.21
C ARG A 92 -9.92 5.81 14.24
N PHE A 93 -9.49 5.02 13.28
CA PHE A 93 -8.14 4.50 13.18
C PHE A 93 -7.73 4.37 11.72
N ARG A 94 -6.42 4.35 11.51
CA ARG A 94 -5.77 4.13 10.22
C ARG A 94 -4.52 3.31 10.44
N ALA A 95 -4.08 2.59 9.43
CA ALA A 95 -2.85 1.81 9.49
C ALA A 95 -1.76 2.43 8.60
N GLN A 96 -0.57 2.56 9.17
CA GLN A 96 0.64 2.99 8.48
C GLN A 96 1.70 1.89 8.57
N PHE A 97 2.59 1.84 7.59
CA PHE A 97 3.54 0.75 7.45
C PHE A 97 4.97 1.24 7.59
N PHE A 98 5.82 0.40 8.16
CA PHE A 98 7.25 0.65 8.24
C PHE A 98 7.96 0.15 6.99
N HIS A 99 9.06 0.81 6.64
CA HIS A 99 9.91 0.39 5.54
C HIS A 99 11.03 -0.53 6.06
N LEU A 100 11.52 -1.41 5.18
CA LEU A 100 12.69 -2.24 5.44
C LEU A 100 13.96 -1.40 5.36
N GLY A 101 15.01 -1.88 6.01
CA GLY A 101 16.30 -1.22 6.08
C GLY A 101 16.91 -1.32 7.46
N LEU A 102 18.20 -1.01 7.54
CA LEU A 102 18.97 -1.04 8.78
C LEU A 102 18.82 -2.38 9.53
N PHE A 103 18.06 -2.47 10.62
CA PHE A 103 17.84 -3.72 11.37
C PHE A 103 16.62 -4.53 10.88
N PHE A 104 15.73 -3.92 10.11
CA PHE A 104 14.51 -4.55 9.60
C PHE A 104 14.77 -5.20 8.24
N LYS A 105 15.39 -6.38 8.26
CA LYS A 105 15.81 -7.06 7.04
C LYS A 105 14.78 -8.07 6.49
N SER A 106 13.81 -8.49 7.31
CA SER A 106 12.84 -9.52 6.95
C SER A 106 11.46 -8.91 6.69
N PRO A 107 10.88 -9.05 5.49
CA PRO A 107 9.53 -8.58 5.22
C PRO A 107 8.48 -9.42 5.94
N VAL A 108 7.35 -8.80 6.20
CA VAL A 108 6.12 -9.45 6.63
C VAL A 108 5.06 -9.26 5.56
N ARG A 109 4.29 -10.32 5.27
CA ARG A 109 3.10 -10.20 4.40
C ARG A 109 1.93 -9.70 5.23
N ILE A 110 1.21 -8.72 4.69
CA ILE A 110 0.08 -8.09 5.36
C ILE A 110 -1.16 -8.39 4.54
N HIS A 111 -2.23 -8.80 5.23
CA HIS A 111 -3.51 -9.08 4.60
C HIS A 111 -4.57 -8.20 5.26
N GLU A 112 -5.46 -7.68 4.44
CA GLU A 112 -6.68 -7.03 4.90
C GLU A 112 -7.78 -8.09 4.95
N LEU A 113 -8.51 -8.14 6.07
CA LEU A 113 -9.63 -9.05 6.27
C LEU A 113 -10.95 -8.27 6.22
N VAL A 114 -11.73 -8.50 5.17
CA VAL A 114 -13.06 -7.90 4.99
C VAL A 114 -14.07 -9.02 4.81
N ASP A 115 -15.14 -9.01 5.61
CA ASP A 115 -16.23 -10.00 5.54
C ASP A 115 -15.77 -11.47 5.52
N GLY A 116 -14.79 -11.79 6.37
CA GLY A 116 -14.24 -13.15 6.49
C GLY A 116 -13.31 -13.55 5.33
N ARG A 117 -12.94 -12.62 4.46
CA ARG A 117 -12.00 -12.86 3.36
C ARG A 117 -10.72 -12.04 3.51
N ALA A 118 -9.59 -12.72 3.64
CA ALA A 118 -8.27 -12.11 3.70
C ALA A 118 -7.72 -11.92 2.29
N ARG A 119 -7.27 -10.71 1.95
CA ARG A 119 -6.57 -10.41 0.70
C ARG A 119 -5.23 -9.74 0.99
N GLU A 120 -4.17 -10.18 0.33
CA GLU A 120 -2.83 -9.64 0.54
C GLU A 120 -2.75 -8.18 0.04
N LEU A 121 -2.02 -7.36 0.78
CA LEU A 121 -1.71 -5.98 0.42
C LEU A 121 -0.29 -5.91 -0.16
N ALA A 122 -0.16 -5.33 -1.35
CA ALA A 122 1.15 -5.12 -1.96
C ALA A 122 1.93 -4.04 -1.21
N TYR A 123 3.24 -4.25 -1.10
CA TYR A 123 4.15 -3.17 -0.76
C TYR A 123 4.15 -2.10 -1.88
N ASP A 124 3.93 -0.84 -1.50
CA ASP A 124 4.03 0.31 -2.41
C ASP A 124 5.07 1.30 -1.88
N ALA A 125 6.17 1.48 -2.63
CA ALA A 125 7.23 2.41 -2.27
C ALA A 125 6.77 3.88 -2.26
N ARG A 126 5.68 4.20 -2.96
CA ARG A 126 5.11 5.57 -2.98
C ARG A 126 4.49 5.96 -1.65
N CYS A 127 4.24 5.00 -0.75
CA CYS A 127 3.76 5.27 0.60
C CYS A 127 4.84 5.87 1.52
N SER A 128 6.10 5.95 1.08
CA SER A 128 7.20 6.53 1.85
C SER A 128 7.94 7.61 1.07
N THR A 129 8.31 8.70 1.74
CA THR A 129 9.11 9.78 1.14
C THR A 129 10.57 9.36 1.08
N THR A 130 11.15 9.34 -0.13
CA THR A 130 12.55 8.96 -0.36
C THR A 130 13.46 10.16 -0.68
N ALA A 131 12.88 11.37 -0.81
CA ALA A 131 13.53 12.55 -1.38
C ALA A 131 14.84 12.98 -0.69
N ARG A 132 14.98 12.73 0.62
CA ARG A 132 16.20 13.06 1.38
C ARG A 132 17.17 11.87 1.52
N ALA A 133 16.71 10.64 1.25
CA ALA A 133 17.50 9.42 1.35
C ALA A 133 18.32 9.11 0.08
N GLY A 134 18.23 9.94 -0.97
CA GLY A 134 19.05 9.80 -2.18
C GLY A 134 18.66 8.65 -3.11
N PHE A 135 17.54 7.96 -2.87
CA PHE A 135 17.01 6.96 -3.80
C PHE A 135 15.89 7.58 -4.63
N ARG A 136 16.07 7.62 -5.95
CA ARG A 136 14.97 7.80 -6.91
C ARG A 136 14.05 6.60 -6.70
N ALA A 137 12.74 6.80 -6.56
CA ALA A 137 11.75 5.73 -6.40
C ALA A 137 12.07 4.61 -7.40
N VAL A 138 12.77 3.57 -6.93
CA VAL A 138 13.19 2.48 -7.79
C VAL A 138 11.88 1.84 -8.17
N ASN A 139 11.61 1.76 -9.47
CA ASN A 139 10.47 1.06 -10.01
C ASN A 139 10.41 -0.33 -9.34
N CYS A 140 9.54 -0.50 -8.34
CA CYS A 140 9.43 -1.71 -7.50
C CYS A 140 8.77 -2.86 -8.26
N ARG A 141 9.13 -3.01 -9.54
CA ARG A 141 8.80 -4.19 -10.35
C ARG A 141 9.75 -5.36 -10.04
N ALA A 142 10.75 -5.17 -9.19
CA ALA A 142 11.60 -6.25 -8.69
C ALA A 142 10.92 -6.93 -7.49
N THR A 143 10.05 -7.89 -7.81
CA THR A 143 9.91 -9.20 -7.15
C THR A 143 9.86 -9.21 -5.62
N TRP A 144 8.67 -8.98 -5.06
CA TRP A 144 8.30 -9.42 -3.71
C TRP A 144 7.61 -10.79 -3.68
N ALA A 145 7.36 -11.39 -4.85
CA ALA A 145 6.82 -12.73 -4.93
C ALA A 145 7.95 -13.75 -4.71
N SER A 146 7.92 -14.44 -3.58
CA SER A 146 8.46 -15.80 -3.54
C SER A 146 7.81 -16.58 -4.70
N PRO A 147 8.57 -17.36 -5.49
CA PRO A 147 7.96 -18.18 -6.53
C PRO A 147 6.90 -19.06 -5.85
N ALA A 148 5.72 -19.09 -6.45
CA ALA A 148 4.67 -20.03 -6.09
C ALA A 148 5.32 -21.42 -5.95
N SER A 149 5.20 -22.01 -4.78
CA SER A 149 5.51 -23.41 -4.57
C SER A 149 4.60 -24.23 -5.49
N GLY A 150 5.21 -24.83 -6.52
CA GLY A 150 4.71 -26.05 -7.14
C GLY A 150 5.05 -27.26 -6.29
#